data_AF-W4V8M7-F1
#
_entry.id   AF-W4V8M7-F1
#
_cell.length_a   1.000
_cell.length_b   1.000
_cell.length_c   1.000
_cell.angle_alpha   90.00
_cell.angle_beta   90.00
_cell.angle_gamma   90.00
#
_symmetry.space_group_name_H-M   'P 1'
#
loop_
_entity.id
_entity.type
_entity.pdbx_description
1 polymer ?
#
loop_
_entity_poly.entity_id
_entity_poly.type
_entity_poly.pdbx_seq_one_letter_code
_entity_poly.pdbx_strand_id
1 'polypeptide(L)' 'MFIVSSGNGSSLKYVGSAIVEKKENVSGEELGNLLNIKRIRKEIDPGSRFDFIIILGDDFNP' A
#
# COMPACT_ATOMS: atom_id res chain seq x y z
N MET A 1 17.87 -1.53 -5.56
CA MET A 1 17.29 -0.31 -6.14
C MET A 1 15.78 -0.46 -6.06
N PHE A 2 15.09 0.39 -5.31
CA PHE A 2 13.63 0.37 -5.23
C PHE A 2 13.07 1.36 -6.24
N ILE A 3 12.09 0.93 -7.04
CA ILE A 3 11.40 1.79 -8.00
C ILE A 3 10.10 2.22 -7.35
N VAL A 4 9.99 3.52 -7.05
CA VAL A 4 8.78 4.11 -6.49
C VAL A 4 8.03 4.80 -7.62
N SER A 5 6.74 4.49 -7.76
CA SER A 5 5.84 5.16 -8.70
C SER A 5 4.63 5.68 -7.92
N SER A 6 4.21 6.90 -8.22
CA SER A 6 3.04 7.54 -7.62
C SER A 6 2.01 7.85 -8.70
N GLY A 7 0.74 7.61 -8.40
CA GLY A 7 -0.37 7.99 -9.24
C GLY A 7 -1.64 8.15 -8.41
N ASN A 8 -2.56 9.00 -8.87
CA ASN A 8 -3.85 9.15 -8.21
C ASN A 8 -4.72 7.94 -8.58
N GLY A 9 -5.24 7.26 -7.57
CA GLY A 9 -6.35 6.33 -7.77
C GLY A 9 -7.61 7.09 -8.16
N SER A 10 -8.59 6.38 -8.74
CA SER A 10 -9.93 6.92 -8.94
C SER A 10 -10.45 7.52 -7.63
N SER A 11 -11.07 8.71 -7.69
CA SER A 11 -11.66 9.35 -6.51
C SER A 11 -12.74 8.44 -5.91
N LEU A 12 -12.41 7.82 -4.78
CA LEU A 12 -13.30 6.94 -4.02
C LEU A 12 -13.79 7.74 -2.80
N LYS A 13 -15.05 7.54 -2.39
CA LYS A 13 -15.56 8.09 -1.12
C LYS A 13 -14.66 7.62 0.03
N TYR A 14 -14.42 8.51 1.01
CA TYR A 14 -13.65 8.32 2.25
C TYR A 14 -12.81 7.04 2.27
N VAL A 15 -11.58 7.13 1.78
CA VAL A 15 -10.67 5.99 1.72
C VAL A 15 -9.79 6.01 2.95
N GLY A 16 -9.72 4.89 3.67
CA GLY A 16 -8.72 4.70 4.72
C GLY A 16 -7.37 4.26 4.13
N SER A 17 -6.28 4.73 4.72
CA SER A 17 -4.92 4.41 4.32
C SER A 17 -4.62 2.92 4.49
N ALA A 18 -3.92 2.32 3.53
CA ALA A 18 -3.62 0.89 3.55
C ALA A 18 -2.35 0.53 2.79
N ILE A 19 -1.70 -0.54 3.23
CA ILE A 19 -0.64 -1.21 2.48
C ILE A 19 -1.22 -2.50 1.90
N VAL A 20 -1.07 -2.70 0.60
CA VAL A 20 -1.51 -3.89 -0.12
C VAL A 20 -0.30 -4.67 -0.59
N GLU A 21 -0.06 -5.84 0.00
CA GLU A 21 0.99 -6.78 -0.39
C GLU A 21 0.52 -7.58 -1.60
N LYS A 22 1.24 -7.48 -2.72
CA LYS A 22 0.85 -8.14 -3.98
C LYS A 22 1.48 -9.52 -4.20
N LYS A 23 2.48 -9.88 -3.38
CA LYS A 23 3.22 -11.14 -3.49
C LYS A 23 3.22 -11.92 -2.18
N GLU A 24 3.44 -13.23 -2.26
CA GLU A 24 3.30 -14.13 -1.10
C GLU A 24 4.41 -13.94 -0.05
N ASN A 25 5.62 -13.58 -0.48
CA ASN A 25 6.82 -13.59 0.35
C ASN A 25 7.34 -12.19 0.72
N VAL A 26 6.45 -11.20 0.75
CA VAL A 26 6.79 -9.81 1.11
C VAL A 26 6.01 -9.40 2.35
N SER A 27 6.67 -8.69 3.28
CA SER A 27 6.05 -8.19 4.51
C SER A 27 6.01 -6.67 4.50
N GLY A 28 4.81 -6.11 4.65
CA GLY A 28 4.56 -4.67 4.66
C GLY A 28 4.58 -4.06 6.06
N GLU A 29 4.86 -4.83 7.12
CA GLU A 29 4.83 -4.33 8.50
C GLU A 29 5.79 -3.16 8.76
N GLU A 30 7.01 -3.23 8.21
CA GLU A 30 8.00 -2.16 8.35
C GLU A 30 7.50 -0.85 7.71
N LEU A 31 6.84 -0.95 6.56
CA LEU A 31 6.22 0.19 5.88
C LEU A 31 5.02 0.73 6.68
N GLY A 32 4.26 -0.17 7.32
CA GLY A 32 3.15 0.19 8.20
C GLY A 32 3.60 1.04 9.38
N ASN A 33 4.70 0.63 10.03
CA ASN A 33 5.29 1.37 11.14
C ASN A 33 5.89 2.71 10.69
N LEU A 34 6.59 2.73 9.55
CA LEU A 34 7.20 3.95 9.01
C LEU A 34 6.17 5.03 8.67
N LEU A 35 5.04 4.62 8.09
CA LEU A 35 3.99 5.52 7.60
C LEU A 35 2.81 5.64 8.54
N ASN A 36 2.87 5.04 9.74
CA ASN A 36 1.75 4.99 10.69
C ASN A 36 0.44 4.44 10.07
N ILE A 37 0.56 3.54 9.10
CA ILE A 37 -0.58 2.89 8.42
C ILE A 37 -0.93 1.61 9.18
N LYS A 38 -2.09 1.61 9.83
CA LYS A 38 -2.54 0.47 10.67
C LYS A 38 -3.12 -0.70 9.89
N ARG A 39 -3.43 -0.52 8.61
CA ARG A 39 -4.14 -1.52 7.79
C ARG A 39 -3.23 -2.11 6.73
N ILE A 40 -2.93 -3.39 6.87
CA ILE A 40 -2.22 -4.19 5.87
C ILE A 40 -3.21 -5.18 5.27
N ARG A 41 -3.25 -5.29 3.94
CA ARG A 41 -4.05 -6.27 3.19
C ARG A 41 -3.11 -7.08 2.30
N LYS A 42 -3.33 -8.39 2.21
CA LYS A 42 -2.60 -9.26 1.30
C LYS A 42 -3.50 -9.66 0.14
N GLU A 43 -3.03 -9.44 -1.08
CA GLU A 43 -3.76 -9.74 -2.32
C GLU A 43 -2.78 -10.32 -3.33
N ILE A 44 -2.74 -11.64 -3.47
CA ILE A 44 -1.77 -12.31 -4.34
C ILE A 44 -2.10 -12.04 -5.80
N ASP A 45 -1.22 -11.32 -6.49
CA ASP A 45 -1.29 -11.04 -7.92
C ASP A 45 0.07 -11.42 -8.56
N PRO A 46 0.18 -12.62 -9.15
CA PRO A 46 1.41 -13.08 -9.80
C PRO A 46 1.85 -12.21 -10.98
N GLY A 47 0.94 -11.44 -11.57
CA GLY A 47 1.21 -10.51 -12.67
C GLY A 47 1.64 -9.12 -12.20
N SER A 48 1.59 -8.85 -10.89
CA SER A 48 1.90 -7.53 -10.37
C SER A 48 3.37 -7.20 -10.54
N ARG A 49 3.62 -6.01 -11.09
CA ARG A 49 4.96 -5.45 -11.20
C ARG A 49 5.48 -4.90 -9.87
N PHE A 50 4.61 -4.74 -8.88
CA PHE A 50 4.92 -4.17 -7.59
C PHE A 50 4.82 -5.23 -6.50
N ASP A 51 5.69 -5.13 -5.49
CA ASP A 51 5.62 -5.98 -4.30
C ASP A 51 4.56 -5.46 -3.33
N PHE A 52 4.42 -4.13 -3.25
CA PHE A 52 3.46 -3.44 -2.41
C PHE A 52 2.79 -2.29 -3.18
N ILE A 53 1.56 -1.98 -2.78
CA ILE A 53 0.89 -0.74 -3.16
C ILE A 53 0.49 -0.03 -1.86
N ILE A 54 0.86 1.24 -1.75
CA ILE A 54 0.51 2.07 -0.61
C ILE A 54 -0.61 3.02 -1.05
N ILE A 55 -1.73 2.94 -0.36
CA ILE A 55 -2.89 3.81 -0.56
C ILE A 55 -2.88 4.80 0.59
N LEU A 56 -2.69 6.08 0.28
CA LEU A 56 -2.84 7.16 1.25
C LEU A 56 -4.27 7.68 1.14
N GLY A 57 -5.02 7.48 2.21
CA GLY A 57 -6.41 7.88 2.33
C GLY A 57 -6.58 9.25 2.97
N ASP A 58 -7.83 9.66 3.18
CA ASP A 58 -8.17 10.93 3.84
C ASP A 58 -7.78 10.96 5.33
N ASP A 59 -7.58 9.79 5.93
CA ASP A 59 -7.14 9.61 7.32
C ASP A 59 -5.62 9.60 7.48
N PHE A 60 -4.86 9.75 6.39
CA PHE A 60 -3.40 9.79 6.45
C PHE A 60 -2.93 11.11 7.06
N ASN A 61 -2.19 11.05 8.17
CA ASN A 61 -1.56 12.21 8.79
C ASN A 61 -0.05 11.95 8.89
N PRO A 62 0.80 12.70 8.15
CA PRO A 62 2.24 12.49 8.07
C PRO A 62 3.00 12.86 9.35
#